data_AF-A0A016WMD9-F1
#
_entry.id   AF-A0A016WMD9-F1
#
_cell.length_a   1.000
_cell.length_b   1.000
_cell.length_c   1.000
_cell.angle_alpha   90.00
_cell.angle_beta   90.00
_cell.angle_gamma   90.00
#
_symmetry.space_group_name_H-M   'P 1'
#
loop_
_entity.id
_entity.type
_entity.pdbx_description
1 polymer ?
#
loop_
_entity_poly.entity_id
_entity_poly.type
_entity_poly.pdbx_seq_one_letter_code
_entity_poly.pdbx_strand_id
1 'polypeptide(L)'
;MIHLISLSSLIAATLACVPGYGEHLGIMTIHCDVPYTESNRKHYEELVWKAVESIAYRNRAIKKRFKKEYVRVNGRNVNGKLVVDVQAMYIDCQYKFNFEVEFARAMGENHRLDIICPAK
;
A
#
# COMPACT_ATOMS: atom_id res chain seq x y z
N MET A 1 -19.38 15.78 27.21
CA MET A 1 -19.27 16.14 25.77
C MET A 1 -17.86 15.84 25.24
N ILE A 2 -17.38 14.59 25.40
CA ILE A 2 -15.98 14.20 25.13
C ILE A 2 -15.88 13.01 24.16
N HIS A 3 -16.97 12.28 23.88
CA HIS A 3 -16.94 11.10 23.03
C HIS A 3 -17.07 11.37 21.51
N LEU A 4 -17.44 12.58 21.07
CA LEU A 4 -17.58 12.88 19.63
C LEU A 4 -16.27 13.24 18.92
N ILE A 5 -15.24 13.69 19.66
CA ILE A 5 -13.94 14.07 19.08
C ILE A 5 -13.08 12.83 18.78
N SER A 6 -13.33 11.71 19.48
CA SER A 6 -12.62 10.45 19.28
C SER A 6 -13.02 9.70 18.00
N LEU A 7 -14.28 9.86 17.54
CA LEU A 7 -14.77 9.11 16.38
C LEU A 7 -14.37 9.78 15.06
N SER A 8 -14.34 11.12 15.05
CA SER A 8 -14.00 11.93 13.87
C SER A 8 -12.51 11.89 13.55
N SER A 9 -11.65 11.81 14.56
CA SER A 9 -10.20 11.62 14.39
C SER A 9 -9.82 10.22 13.89
N LEU A 10 -10.54 9.17 14.31
CA LEU A 10 -10.35 7.81 13.78
C LEU A 10 -10.69 7.70 12.28
N ILE A 11 -11.76 8.38 11.85
CA ILE A 11 -12.17 8.40 10.44
C ILE A 11 -11.16 9.18 9.60
N ALA A 12 -10.62 10.29 10.11
CA ALA A 12 -9.56 11.06 9.42
C ALA A 12 -8.27 10.24 9.22
N ALA A 13 -7.84 9.48 10.24
CA ALA A 13 -6.63 8.67 10.17
C ALA A 13 -6.71 7.51 9.15
N THR A 14 -7.92 6.97 8.93
CA THR A 14 -8.15 5.92 7.93
C THR A 14 -8.34 6.47 6.51
N LEU A 15 -8.80 7.73 6.37
CA LEU A 15 -9.06 8.38 5.08
C LEU A 15 -7.81 8.63 4.22
N ALA A 16 -6.62 8.67 4.83
CA ALA A 16 -5.47 9.31 4.20
C ALA A 16 -4.26 8.39 3.96
N CYS A 17 -4.43 7.09 4.19
CA CYS A 17 -3.39 6.08 3.92
C CYS A 17 -3.35 5.62 2.45
N VAL A 18 -4.14 6.20 1.53
CA VAL A 18 -4.48 5.55 0.26
C VAL A 18 -4.31 6.48 -0.95
N PRO A 19 -3.87 5.96 -2.11
CA PRO A 19 -3.87 6.67 -3.39
C PRO A 19 -5.18 7.39 -3.72
N GLY A 20 -5.08 8.66 -4.10
CA GLY A 20 -6.19 9.52 -4.51
C GLY A 20 -6.60 10.60 -3.48
N TYR A 21 -5.85 10.78 -2.39
CA TYR A 21 -6.19 11.72 -1.32
C TYR A 21 -5.11 12.77 -1.01
N GLY A 22 -3.87 12.57 -1.45
CA GLY A 22 -2.78 13.53 -1.28
C GLY A 22 -2.14 13.94 -2.62
N GLU A 23 -0.99 14.60 -2.54
CA GLU A 23 -0.27 15.14 -3.69
C GLU A 23 1.09 14.45 -3.92
N HIS A 24 1.42 13.45 -3.10
CA HIS A 24 2.74 12.82 -3.12
C HIS A 24 2.77 11.55 -3.98
N LEU A 25 3.98 11.21 -4.41
CA LEU A 25 4.37 9.91 -4.92
C LEU A 25 4.96 9.08 -3.76
N GLY A 26 4.65 7.79 -3.70
CA GLY A 26 5.31 6.84 -2.82
C GLY A 26 5.83 5.65 -3.59
N ILE A 27 6.97 5.12 -3.12
CA ILE A 27 7.56 3.88 -3.62
C ILE A 27 7.70 2.93 -2.45
N MET A 28 7.29 1.68 -2.64
CA MET A 28 7.47 0.60 -1.70
C MET A 28 8.11 -0.58 -2.41
N THR A 29 9.16 -1.14 -1.81
CA THR A 29 9.81 -2.37 -2.28
C THR A 29 9.57 -3.46 -1.26
N ILE A 30 9.10 -4.61 -1.73
CA ILE A 30 8.73 -5.77 -0.93
C ILE A 30 9.69 -6.90 -1.27
N HIS A 31 10.41 -7.40 -0.27
CA HIS A 31 11.27 -8.57 -0.43
C HIS A 31 10.46 -9.82 -0.06
N CYS A 32 10.13 -10.64 -1.06
CA CYS A 32 9.25 -11.78 -0.89
C CYS A 32 9.98 -13.06 -0.42
N ASP A 33 11.31 -13.05 -0.36
CA ASP A 33 12.20 -14.17 0.02
C ASP A 33 12.04 -15.49 -0.76
N VAL A 34 11.14 -15.53 -1.75
CA VAL A 34 10.92 -16.64 -2.68
C VAL A 34 11.80 -16.52 -3.94
N PRO A 35 12.08 -17.63 -4.65
CA PRO A 35 12.74 -17.59 -5.95
C PRO A 35 11.93 -16.80 -6.98
N TYR A 36 12.62 -16.12 -7.89
CA TYR A 36 11.96 -15.50 -9.03
C TYR A 36 11.49 -16.58 -10.03
N THR A 37 10.18 -16.70 -10.21
CA THR A 37 9.54 -17.44 -11.29
C THR A 37 8.35 -16.62 -11.80
N GLU A 38 7.89 -16.84 -13.04
CA GLU A 38 6.72 -16.13 -13.55
C GLU A 38 5.43 -16.42 -12.74
N SER A 39 5.32 -17.63 -12.19
CA SER A 39 4.19 -17.99 -11.32
C SER A 39 4.24 -17.22 -10.00
N ASN A 40 5.42 -17.17 -9.35
CA ASN A 40 5.59 -16.40 -8.12
C ASN A 40 5.38 -14.90 -8.38
N ARG A 41 5.95 -14.37 -9.47
CA ARG A 41 5.77 -12.97 -9.86
C ARG A 41 4.29 -12.61 -9.94
N LYS A 42 3.51 -13.35 -10.74
CA LYS A 42 2.07 -13.10 -10.89
C LYS A 42 1.31 -13.23 -9.57
N HIS A 43 1.61 -14.26 -8.79
CA HIS A 43 0.97 -14.49 -7.49
C HIS A 43 1.19 -13.31 -6.54
N TYR A 44 2.44 -12.88 -6.35
CA TYR A 44 2.77 -11.79 -5.44
C TYR A 44 2.34 -10.42 -5.98
N GLU A 45 2.41 -10.17 -7.29
CA GLU A 45 1.83 -8.95 -7.89
C GLU A 45 0.32 -8.86 -7.59
N GLU A 46 -0.42 -9.96 -7.73
CA GLU A 46 -1.85 -10.01 -7.41
C GLU A 46 -2.12 -9.87 -5.91
N LEU A 47 -1.31 -10.51 -5.06
CA LEU A 47 -1.42 -10.40 -3.61
C LEU A 47 -1.22 -8.96 -3.14
N VAL A 48 -0.16 -8.30 -3.62
CA VAL A 48 0.14 -6.90 -3.34
C VAL A 48 -0.97 -5.99 -3.85
N TRP A 49 -1.48 -6.24 -5.06
CA TRP A 49 -2.63 -5.51 -5.60
C TRP A 49 -3.85 -5.61 -4.68
N LYS A 50 -4.22 -6.82 -4.25
CA LYS A 50 -5.35 -7.07 -3.35
C LYS A 50 -5.15 -6.43 -1.98
N ALA A 51 -3.92 -6.42 -1.46
CA ALA A 51 -3.61 -5.75 -0.22
C ALA A 51 -3.86 -4.23 -0.30
N VAL A 52 -3.35 -3.57 -1.36
CA VAL A 52 -3.59 -2.14 -1.60
C VAL A 52 -5.08 -1.85 -1.80
N GLU A 53 -5.77 -2.66 -2.60
CA GLU A 53 -7.21 -2.51 -2.86
C GLU A 53 -8.04 -2.68 -1.58
N SER A 54 -7.71 -3.66 -0.74
CA SER A 54 -8.39 -3.91 0.54
C SER A 54 -8.28 -2.70 1.47
N ILE A 55 -7.09 -2.10 1.59
CA ILE A 55 -6.88 -0.89 2.39
C ILE A 55 -7.70 0.27 1.80
N ALA A 56 -7.70 0.42 0.48
CA ALA A 56 -8.46 1.45 -0.22
C ALA A 56 -9.98 1.32 0.01
N TYR A 57 -10.50 0.10 0.02
CA TYR A 57 -11.93 -0.16 0.07
C TYR A 57 -12.53 -0.17 1.46
N ARG A 58 -11.71 -0.21 2.52
CA ARG A 58 -12.18 -0.08 3.91
C ARG A 58 -12.88 1.26 4.17
N ASN A 59 -12.57 2.29 3.40
CA ASN A 59 -13.22 3.58 3.51
C ASN A 59 -14.02 3.91 2.25
N ARG A 60 -15.34 4.11 2.39
CA ARG A 60 -16.25 4.38 1.26
C ARG A 60 -15.91 5.67 0.51
N ALA A 61 -15.35 6.68 1.18
CA ALA A 61 -14.94 7.93 0.52
C ALA A 61 -13.66 7.73 -0.31
N ILE A 62 -12.72 6.93 0.20
CA ILE A 62 -11.50 6.55 -0.53
C ILE A 62 -11.84 5.69 -1.73
N LYS A 63 -12.70 4.67 -1.56
CA LYS A 63 -13.13 3.78 -2.64
C LYS A 63 -13.64 4.53 -3.87
N LYS A 64 -14.32 5.67 -3.68
CA LYS A 64 -14.82 6.50 -4.79
C LYS A 64 -13.73 7.25 -5.55
N ARG A 65 -12.58 7.52 -4.90
CA ARG A 65 -11.46 8.30 -5.45
C ARG A 65 -10.31 7.42 -5.92
N PHE A 66 -10.17 6.21 -5.37
CA PHE A 66 -9.19 5.23 -5.78
C PHE A 66 -9.41 4.86 -7.24
N LYS A 67 -8.37 5.02 -8.06
CA LYS A 67 -8.37 4.57 -9.44
C LYS A 67 -7.20 3.62 -9.65
N LYS A 68 -7.43 2.61 -10.50
CA LYS A 68 -6.47 1.54 -10.73
C LYS A 68 -5.13 2.08 -11.23
N GLU A 69 -5.16 3.12 -12.06
CA GLU A 69 -3.98 3.78 -12.62
C GLU A 69 -3.11 4.53 -11.59
N TYR A 70 -3.60 4.78 -10.38
CA TYR A 70 -2.82 5.42 -9.32
C TYR A 70 -1.82 4.49 -8.66
N VAL A 71 -1.88 3.20 -8.97
CA VAL A 71 -1.00 2.18 -8.39
C VAL A 71 -0.42 1.33 -9.51
N ARG A 72 0.91 1.21 -9.52
CA ARG A 72 1.63 0.28 -10.37
C ARG A 72 2.32 -0.74 -9.48
N VAL A 73 2.18 -2.02 -9.82
CA VAL A 73 2.82 -3.14 -9.13
C VAL A 73 3.64 -3.89 -10.16
N ASN A 74 4.91 -4.13 -9.87
CA ASN A 74 5.82 -4.83 -10.77
C ASN A 74 6.79 -5.71 -10.00
N GLY A 75 6.80 -7.01 -10.29
CA GLY A 75 7.79 -7.93 -9.76
C GLY A 75 9.03 -7.99 -10.65
N ARG A 76 10.21 -8.04 -10.03
CA ARG A 76 11.50 -8.17 -10.70
C ARG A 76 12.40 -9.19 -10.02
N ASN A 77 13.36 -9.71 -10.79
CA ASN A 77 14.40 -10.59 -10.29
C ASN A 77 15.55 -9.76 -9.71
N VAL A 78 15.88 -10.01 -8.44
CA VAL A 78 17.08 -9.48 -7.79
C VAL A 78 17.85 -10.67 -7.22
N ASN A 79 19.00 -10.99 -7.82
CA ASN A 79 19.87 -12.08 -7.38
C ASN A 79 19.16 -13.44 -7.23
N GLY A 80 18.24 -13.76 -8.15
CA GLY A 80 17.46 -15.00 -8.15
C GLY A 80 16.23 -14.98 -7.23
N LYS A 81 16.00 -13.89 -6.49
CA LYS A 81 14.88 -13.70 -5.59
C LYS A 81 13.85 -12.74 -6.18
N LEU A 82 12.59 -12.96 -5.81
CA LEU A 82 11.49 -12.08 -6.19
C LEU A 82 11.48 -10.85 -5.28
N VAL A 83 11.49 -9.68 -5.92
CA VAL A 83 11.23 -8.39 -5.30
C VAL A 83 10.05 -7.75 -6.01
N VAL A 84 9.08 -7.23 -5.27
CA VAL A 84 7.91 -6.53 -5.83
C VAL A 84 8.00 -5.05 -5.50
N ASP A 85 8.01 -4.21 -6.52
CA ASP A 85 7.95 -2.76 -6.38
C ASP A 85 6.51 -2.27 -6.58
N VAL A 86 6.12 -1.33 -5.74
CA VAL A 86 4.85 -0.61 -5.81
C VAL A 86 5.15 0.86 -5.97
N GLN A 87 4.53 1.48 -6.98
CA GLN A 87 4.49 2.93 -7.13
C GLN A 87 3.05 3.38 -6.92
N ALA A 88 2.85 4.33 -6.01
CA ALA A 88 1.55 4.84 -5.60
C ALA A 88 1.51 6.36 -5.76
N MET A 89 0.52 6.87 -6.48
CA MET A 89 0.33 8.29 -6.76
C MET A 89 -0.80 8.89 -5.92
N TYR A 90 -0.73 10.20 -5.72
CA TYR A 90 -1.75 10.97 -4.98
C TYR A 90 -1.95 10.44 -3.56
N ILE A 91 -0.87 10.08 -2.89
CA ILE A 91 -0.90 9.59 -1.50
C ILE A 91 -0.54 10.71 -0.53
N ASP A 92 -0.88 10.49 0.75
CA ASP A 92 -0.51 11.39 1.83
C ASP A 92 0.52 10.73 2.75
N CYS A 93 1.79 11.15 2.60
CA CYS A 93 2.92 10.54 3.29
C CYS A 93 2.92 10.72 4.80
N GLN A 94 2.12 11.65 5.35
CA GLN A 94 1.99 11.77 6.81
C GLN A 94 1.39 10.50 7.46
N TYR A 95 0.70 9.67 6.66
CA TYR A 95 0.09 8.42 7.11
C TYR A 95 0.88 7.16 6.73
N LYS A 96 2.16 7.30 6.36
CA LYS A 96 3.06 6.19 6.01
C LYS A 96 2.99 5.04 7.02
N PHE A 97 3.11 5.35 8.30
CA PHE A 97 3.10 4.34 9.38
C PHE A 97 1.79 3.54 9.43
N ASN A 98 0.64 4.22 9.28
CA ASN A 98 -0.66 3.56 9.30
C ASN A 98 -0.84 2.65 8.08
N PHE A 99 -0.40 3.12 6.90
CA PHE A 99 -0.41 2.30 5.69
C PHE A 99 0.46 1.05 5.87
N GLU A 100 1.68 1.19 6.40
CA GLU A 100 2.59 0.07 6.66
C GLU A 100 1.97 -1.02 7.52
N VAL A 101 1.36 -0.64 8.64
CA VAL A 101 0.70 -1.58 9.56
C VAL A 101 -0.44 -2.33 8.87
N GLU A 102 -1.29 -1.61 8.14
CA GLU A 102 -2.43 -2.23 7.46
C GLU A 102 -2.02 -3.06 6.25
N PHE A 103 -0.97 -2.66 5.54
CA PHE A 103 -0.38 -3.40 4.43
C PHE A 103 0.23 -4.72 4.90
N ALA A 104 1.03 -4.69 5.97
CA ALA A 104 1.59 -5.90 6.57
C ALA A 104 0.49 -6.89 6.99
N ARG A 105 -0.59 -6.39 7.61
CA ARG A 105 -1.77 -7.20 7.97
C ARG A 105 -2.45 -7.83 6.75
N ALA A 106 -2.57 -7.08 5.66
CA ALA A 106 -3.24 -7.56 4.45
C ALA A 106 -2.41 -8.57 3.66
N MET A 107 -1.08 -8.49 3.72
CA MET A 107 -0.16 -9.41 3.04
C MET A 107 -0.03 -10.76 3.75
N GLY A 108 -0.34 -10.85 5.05
CA GLY A 108 -0.39 -12.11 5.78
C GLY A 108 0.94 -12.67 6.28
N GLU A 109 2.06 -11.98 6.05
CA GLU A 109 3.41 -12.39 6.49
C GLU A 109 4.31 -11.17 6.80
N ASN A 110 5.40 -11.39 7.54
CA ASN A 110 6.45 -10.39 7.80
C ASN A 110 7.39 -10.26 6.59
N HIS A 111 6.90 -9.71 5.47
CA HIS A 111 7.78 -9.30 4.39
C HIS A 111 8.62 -8.10 4.82
N ARG A 112 9.89 -8.05 4.40
CA ARG A 112 10.68 -6.84 4.56
C ARG A 112 10.16 -5.78 3.58
N LEU A 113 9.81 -4.62 4.10
CA LEU A 113 9.29 -3.48 3.35
C LEU A 113 10.29 -2.32 3.40
N ASP A 114 10.68 -1.81 2.24
CA ASP A 114 11.47 -0.58 2.12
C ASP A 114 10.56 0.49 1.49
N ILE A 115 10.19 1.54 2.26
CA ILE A 115 9.22 2.56 1.82
C ILE A 115 9.83 3.96 1.80
N ILE A 116 9.74 4.59 0.63
CA ILE A 116 10.13 5.98 0.38
C ILE A 116 8.87 6.81 0.16
N CYS A 117 8.61 7.75 1.07
CA CYS A 117 7.45 8.63 1.02
C CYS A 117 7.80 9.98 1.70
N PRO A 118 7.76 11.13 0.97
CA PRO A 118 7.54 11.23 -0.47
C PRO A 118 8.73 10.71 -1.28
N ALA A 119 8.44 10.08 -2.41
CA ALA A 119 9.43 9.81 -3.45
C ALA A 119 9.64 11.08 -4.30
N LYS A 120 10.88 11.31 -4.74
CA LYS A 120 11.26 12.43 -5.61
C LYS A 120 10.89 12.18 -7.06
#